data_AF-H2YH14-F1
#
_entry.id   AF-H2YH14-F1
#
_cell.length_a   1.000
_cell.length_b   1.000
_cell.length_c   1.000
_cell.angle_alpha   90.00
_cell.angle_beta   90.00
_cell.angle_gamma   90.00
#
_symmetry.space_group_name_H-M   'P 1'
#
loop_
_entity.id
_entity.type
_entity.pdbx_description
1 polymer ?
#
loop_
_entity_poly.entity_id
_entity_poly.type
_entity_poly.pdbx_seq_one_letter_code
_entity_poly.pdbx_strand_id
1 'polypeptide(L)'
;RVHRQRRHTDIFYVDSTHGNDLWTGRNPTVQGTEGPFRTLNRAIENIRKVRRSLEDEVTLYVRSGTYFQRKKIYLDIRDSNLAIIAFDGGERPLISGGAKISRDSFIPMYQTDRHVIYGAPFTGRMPRQIMHFTRNVIYVNNTRAHL
;
A
#
# COMPACT_ATOMS: atom_id res chain seq x y z
N ARG A 1 14.70 -29.66 16.10
CA ARG A 1 14.55 -29.18 14.70
C ARG A 1 14.60 -27.65 14.77
N VAL A 2 15.75 -27.06 14.48
CA VAL A 2 16.06 -25.64 14.71
C VAL A 2 15.14 -24.78 13.84
N HIS A 3 14.30 -23.94 14.45
CA HIS A 3 13.62 -22.86 13.75
C HIS A 3 14.70 -21.86 13.31
N ARG A 4 15.14 -21.99 12.06
CA ARG A 4 15.98 -21.00 11.40
C ARG A 4 15.19 -19.70 11.43
N GLN A 5 15.58 -18.75 12.29
CA GLN A 5 15.15 -17.37 12.17
C GLN A 5 15.54 -16.96 10.75
N ARG A 6 14.54 -16.89 9.88
CA ARG A 6 14.75 -16.48 8.49
C ARG A 6 15.14 -15.01 8.55
N ARG A 7 16.40 -14.72 8.23
CA ARG A 7 16.88 -13.34 8.14
C ARG A 7 16.36 -12.80 6.82
N HIS A 8 15.41 -11.86 6.88
CA HIS A 8 15.03 -11.09 5.70
C HIS A 8 16.27 -10.38 5.16
N THR A 9 16.60 -10.64 3.90
CA THR A 9 17.82 -10.15 3.27
C THR A 9 17.72 -8.65 2.97
N ASP A 10 16.51 -8.15 2.71
CA ASP A 10 16.24 -6.74 2.45
C ASP A 10 14.92 -6.29 3.10
N ILE A 11 14.95 -5.07 3.65
CA ILE A 11 13.81 -4.43 4.31
C ILE A 11 13.55 -3.07 3.66
N PHE A 12 12.27 -2.81 3.38
CA PHE A 12 11.78 -1.54 2.84
C PHE A 12 10.57 -1.05 3.63
N TYR A 13 10.28 0.24 3.50
CA TYR A 13 9.21 0.92 4.22
C TYR A 13 8.37 1.78 3.27
N VAL A 14 7.08 1.88 3.56
CA VAL A 14 6.15 2.78 2.87
C VAL A 14 5.28 3.53 3.89
N ASP A 15 5.14 4.85 3.73
CA ASP A 15 4.35 5.74 4.56
C ASP A 15 3.50 6.65 3.65
N SER A 16 2.17 6.55 3.75
CA SER A 16 1.25 7.30 2.88
C SER A 16 1.30 8.82 3.09
N THR A 17 1.82 9.26 4.25
CA THR A 17 1.74 10.65 4.72
C THR A 17 3.07 11.36 4.56
N HIS A 18 4.16 10.72 5.01
CA HIS A 18 5.49 11.33 5.05
C HIS A 18 6.47 10.74 4.03
N GLY A 19 6.05 9.73 3.26
CA GLY A 19 6.91 9.07 2.28
C GLY A 19 7.15 9.89 1.00
N ASN A 20 8.20 9.51 0.27
CA ASN A 20 8.52 10.07 -1.04
C ASN A 20 8.97 8.95 -2.00
N ASP A 21 8.39 8.91 -3.19
CA ASP A 21 8.65 7.89 -4.22
C ASP A 21 10.02 8.03 -4.92
N LEU A 22 10.74 9.12 -4.62
CA LEU A 22 12.11 9.35 -5.04
C LEU A 22 13.16 8.75 -4.09
N TRP A 23 12.78 8.38 -2.87
CA TRP A 23 13.71 7.78 -1.89
C TRP A 23 13.93 6.29 -2.13
N THR A 24 14.91 5.71 -1.43
CA THR A 24 15.22 4.28 -1.51
C THR A 24 14.25 3.38 -0.73
N GLY A 25 13.49 3.96 0.20
CA GLY A 25 12.60 3.20 1.08
C GLY A 25 13.31 2.38 2.14
N ARG A 26 14.62 2.52 2.33
CA ARG A 26 15.40 1.73 3.32
C ARG A 26 15.34 2.27 4.74
N ASN A 27 14.82 3.49 4.92
CA ASN A 27 14.62 4.10 6.24
C ASN A 27 13.13 4.12 6.60
N PRO A 28 12.76 3.78 7.85
CA PRO A 28 11.36 3.76 8.28
C PRO A 28 10.75 5.16 8.43
N THR A 29 11.60 6.16 8.63
CA THR A 29 11.24 7.58 8.79
C THR A 29 12.15 8.44 7.92
N VAL A 30 11.78 9.71 7.75
CA VAL A 30 12.59 10.68 7.02
C VAL A 30 13.90 10.92 7.76
N GLN A 31 15.01 10.72 7.06
CA GLN A 31 16.37 10.95 7.55
C GLN A 31 17.15 11.67 6.45
N GLY A 32 17.22 13.01 6.55
CA GLY A 32 17.83 13.84 5.53
C GLY A 32 17.11 13.70 4.19
N THR A 33 17.84 13.23 3.16
CA THR A 33 17.32 13.03 1.79
C THR A 33 16.84 11.60 1.54
N GLU A 34 16.65 10.79 2.59
CA GLU A 34 16.16 9.41 2.50
C GLU A 34 14.98 9.17 3.43
N GLY A 35 14.20 8.12 3.16
CA GLY A 35 13.01 7.80 3.94
C GLY A 35 12.17 6.70 3.28
N PRO A 36 10.93 6.49 3.76
CA PRO A 36 10.02 5.48 3.22
C PRO A 36 9.45 5.89 1.85
N PHE A 37 9.09 4.92 1.01
CA PHE A 37 8.30 5.20 -0.19
C PHE A 37 6.95 5.83 0.16
N ARG A 38 6.35 6.58 -0.77
CA ARG A 38 4.99 7.11 -0.56
C ARG A 38 3.92 6.12 -1.02
N THR A 39 4.19 5.38 -2.10
CA THR A 39 3.22 4.49 -2.72
C THR A 39 3.67 3.03 -2.75
N LEU A 40 2.72 2.12 -2.56
CA LEU A 40 2.96 0.66 -2.62
C LEU A 40 3.48 0.23 -3.99
N ASN A 41 2.90 0.77 -5.07
CA ASN A 41 3.33 0.47 -6.43
C ASN A 41 4.80 0.83 -6.65
N ARG A 42 5.25 2.00 -6.18
CA ARG A 42 6.65 2.39 -6.29
C ARG A 42 7.57 1.49 -5.48
N ALA A 43 7.19 1.16 -4.25
CA ALA A 43 7.96 0.26 -3.41
C ALA A 43 8.17 -1.12 -4.07
N ILE A 44 7.09 -1.73 -4.57
CA ILE A 44 7.15 -3.03 -5.27
C ILE A 44 8.01 -2.92 -6.54
N GLU A 45 7.85 -1.85 -7.33
CA GLU A 45 8.67 -1.62 -8.52
C GLU A 45 10.17 -1.51 -8.18
N ASN A 46 10.51 -0.80 -7.10
CA ASN A 46 11.90 -0.67 -6.66
C ASN A 46 12.46 -2.00 -6.17
N ILE A 47 11.72 -2.74 -5.34
CA ILE A 47 12.10 -4.07 -4.85
C ILE A 47 12.45 -5.00 -6.02
N ARG A 48 11.62 -5.02 -7.06
CA ARG A 48 11.89 -5.81 -8.28
C ARG A 48 13.20 -5.44 -8.98
N LYS A 49 13.61 -4.16 -8.93
CA LYS A 49 14.83 -3.67 -9.57
C LYS A 49 16.09 -3.96 -8.75
N VAL A 50 15.99 -3.89 -7.43
CA VAL A 50 17.16 -3.95 -6.54
C VAL A 50 17.41 -5.32 -5.94
N ARG A 51 16.39 -6.19 -5.88
CA ARG A 51 16.57 -7.55 -5.36
C ARG A 51 17.51 -8.35 -6.25
N ARG A 52 18.38 -9.15 -5.65
CA ARG A 52 19.40 -9.93 -6.36
C ARG A 52 18.88 -11.30 -6.79
N SER A 53 18.14 -11.97 -5.90
CA SER A 53 17.52 -13.26 -6.17
C SER A 53 16.03 -13.26 -5.80
N LEU A 54 15.26 -14.13 -6.46
CA LEU A 54 13.88 -14.44 -6.07
C LEU A 54 13.81 -15.35 -4.84
N GLU A 55 14.91 -16.02 -4.50
CA GLU A 55 15.03 -16.84 -3.29
C GLU A 55 15.24 -16.00 -2.03
N ASP A 56 15.70 -14.76 -2.18
CA ASP A 56 15.89 -13.83 -1.07
C ASP A 56 14.54 -13.41 -0.49
N GLU A 57 14.42 -13.49 0.83
CA GLU A 57 13.25 -12.99 1.55
C GLU A 57 13.31 -11.48 1.69
N VAL A 58 12.29 -10.79 1.22
CA VAL A 58 12.17 -9.33 1.27
C VAL A 58 10.94 -8.95 2.08
N THR A 59 11.08 -7.94 2.94
CA THR A 59 9.93 -7.39 3.69
C THR A 59 9.68 -5.95 3.30
N LEU A 60 8.45 -5.64 2.94
CA LEU A 60 7.92 -4.29 2.80
C LEU A 60 7.01 -3.99 3.99
N TYR A 61 7.50 -3.15 4.90
CA TYR A 61 6.70 -2.65 5.99
C TYR A 61 5.83 -1.46 5.57
N VAL A 62 4.55 -1.54 5.92
CA VAL A 62 3.51 -0.58 5.58
C VAL A 62 3.08 0.14 6.83
N ARG A 63 3.28 1.45 6.88
CA ARG A 63 2.84 2.28 7.99
C ARG A 63 1.33 2.54 7.94
N SER A 64 0.77 2.99 9.04
CA SER A 64 -0.65 3.31 9.17
C SER A 64 -1.01 4.48 8.28
N GLY A 65 -2.21 4.41 7.71
CA GLY A 65 -2.67 5.39 6.75
C GLY A 65 -3.55 4.77 5.69
N THR A 66 -4.03 5.60 4.77
CA THR A 66 -4.85 5.15 3.64
C THR A 66 -4.08 5.27 2.34
N TYR A 67 -3.79 4.12 1.74
CA TYR A 67 -3.08 3.99 0.48
C TYR A 67 -4.10 3.88 -0.66
N PHE A 68 -4.49 5.03 -1.20
CA PHE A 68 -5.37 5.09 -2.38
C PHE A 68 -4.61 4.64 -3.64
N GLN A 69 -5.10 3.57 -4.26
CA GLN A 69 -4.51 2.99 -5.46
C GLN A 69 -5.24 3.49 -6.71
N ARG A 70 -4.57 4.38 -7.46
CA ARG A 70 -5.04 4.79 -8.79
C ARG A 70 -4.84 3.70 -9.85
N LYS A 71 -3.84 2.85 -9.65
CA LYS A 71 -3.50 1.72 -10.50
C LYS A 71 -3.53 0.45 -9.65
N LYS A 72 -4.01 -0.65 -10.24
CA LYS A 72 -4.03 -1.97 -9.60
C LYS A 72 -2.62 -2.34 -9.14
N ILE A 73 -2.53 -2.94 -7.95
CA ILE A 73 -1.28 -3.56 -7.49
C ILE A 73 -1.23 -4.93 -8.12
N TYR A 74 -0.33 -5.11 -9.08
CA TYR A 74 -0.15 -6.39 -9.77
C TYR A 74 1.05 -7.12 -9.19
N LEU A 75 0.80 -8.28 -8.58
CA LEU A 75 1.83 -9.17 -8.04
C LEU A 75 1.98 -10.39 -8.93
N ASP A 76 3.22 -10.71 -9.30
CA ASP A 76 3.56 -11.85 -10.13
C ASP A 76 4.78 -12.61 -9.58
N ILE A 77 5.32 -13.53 -10.40
CA ILE A 77 6.43 -14.41 -10.01
C ILE A 77 7.66 -13.63 -9.52
N ARG A 78 7.86 -12.38 -9.96
CA ARG A 78 8.97 -11.51 -9.56
C ARG A 78 8.88 -11.04 -8.10
N ASP A 79 7.70 -11.17 -7.50
CA ASP A 79 7.42 -10.78 -6.12
C ASP A 79 7.42 -11.98 -5.18
N SER A 80 7.87 -13.15 -5.63
CA SER A 80 8.03 -14.32 -4.77
C SER A 80 8.93 -14.01 -3.57
N ASN A 81 8.58 -14.54 -2.40
CA ASN A 81 9.26 -14.28 -1.13
C ASN A 81 9.23 -12.80 -0.68
N LEU A 82 8.30 -12.00 -1.21
CA LEU A 82 7.96 -10.69 -0.67
C LEU A 82 6.86 -10.84 0.39
N ALA A 83 7.14 -10.34 1.59
CA ALA A 83 6.15 -10.15 2.63
C ALA A 83 5.78 -8.66 2.71
N ILE A 84 4.49 -8.34 2.61
CA ILE A 84 3.97 -6.98 2.83
C ILE A 84 3.28 -6.99 4.19
N ILE A 85 3.85 -6.27 5.15
CA ILE A 85 3.52 -6.39 6.58
C ILE A 85 3.20 -5.01 7.14
N ALA A 86 2.23 -4.89 8.05
CA ALA A 86 2.11 -3.65 8.83
C ALA A 86 3.39 -3.41 9.64
N PHE A 87 3.89 -2.17 9.69
CA PHE A 87 5.21 -1.87 10.29
C PHE A 87 5.34 -2.32 11.75
N ASP A 88 4.25 -2.21 12.52
CA ASP A 88 4.17 -2.71 13.90
C ASP A 88 2.82 -3.42 14.13
N GLY A 89 2.75 -4.26 15.16
CA GLY A 89 1.60 -5.13 15.45
C GLY A 89 0.28 -4.38 15.71
N GLY A 90 0.35 -3.11 16.11
CA GLY A 90 -0.81 -2.24 16.31
C GLY A 90 -1.24 -1.47 15.07
N GLU A 91 -0.39 -1.37 14.04
CA GLU A 91 -0.65 -0.56 12.87
C GLU A 91 -1.66 -1.22 11.93
N ARG A 92 -2.62 -0.44 11.41
CA ARG A 92 -3.72 -0.93 10.56
C ARG A 92 -3.78 -0.14 9.25
N PRO A 93 -2.83 -0.36 8.32
CA PRO A 93 -2.88 0.26 7.01
C PRO A 93 -4.15 -0.13 6.25
N LEU A 94 -4.73 0.83 5.55
CA LEU A 94 -5.87 0.62 4.66
C LEU A 94 -5.42 0.78 3.21
N ILE A 95 -5.61 -0.25 2.38
CA ILE A 95 -5.39 -0.16 0.93
C ILE A 95 -6.75 -0.03 0.26
N SER A 96 -6.96 1.08 -0.45
CA SER A 96 -8.23 1.38 -1.10
C SER A 96 -8.03 1.59 -2.60
N GLY A 97 -8.70 0.77 -3.42
CA GLY A 97 -8.82 1.04 -4.86
C GLY A 97 -9.91 2.06 -5.22
N GLY A 98 -10.58 2.63 -4.22
CA GLY A 98 -11.66 3.61 -4.42
C GLY A 98 -11.14 5.00 -4.78
N ALA A 99 -11.95 5.75 -5.52
CA ALA A 99 -11.73 7.18 -5.68
C ALA A 99 -11.96 7.88 -4.33
N LYS A 100 -10.99 8.68 -3.89
CA LYS A 100 -11.16 9.51 -2.68
C LYS A 100 -12.24 10.56 -2.96
N ILE A 101 -13.33 10.52 -2.19
CA ILE A 101 -14.35 11.56 -2.19
C ILE A 101 -13.85 12.67 -1.24
N SER A 102 -13.71 13.90 -1.76
CA SER A 102 -13.35 15.09 -0.99
C SER A 102 -14.58 15.98 -0.78
N ARG A 103 -14.46 17.00 0.07
CA ARG A 103 -15.51 18.01 0.26
C ARG A 103 -15.95 18.65 -1.07
N ASP A 104 -15.00 18.93 -1.95
CA ASP A 104 -15.26 19.53 -3.27
C ASP A 104 -15.89 18.54 -4.26
N SER A 105 -15.94 17.24 -3.91
CA SER A 105 -16.64 16.24 -4.72
C SER A 105 -18.16 16.32 -4.54
N PHE A 106 -18.64 17.03 -3.51
CA PHE A 106 -20.07 17.19 -3.24
C PHE A 106 -20.63 18.40 -4.00
N ILE A 107 -21.60 18.15 -4.87
CA ILE A 107 -22.37 19.16 -5.57
C ILE A 107 -23.80 19.19 -5.01
N PRO A 108 -24.41 20.38 -4.81
CA PRO A 108 -25.81 20.46 -4.43
C PRO A 108 -26.68 19.92 -5.58
N MET A 109 -27.47 18.88 -5.31
CA MET A 109 -28.35 18.25 -6.29
C MET A 109 -29.80 18.73 -6.16
N TYR A 110 -30.23 19.04 -4.94
CA TYR A 110 -31.57 19.56 -4.68
C TYR A 110 -31.54 20.48 -3.47
N GLN A 111 -32.27 21.59 -3.52
CA GLN A 111 -32.33 22.55 -2.43
C GLN A 111 -33.79 22.94 -2.16
N THR A 112 -34.16 22.86 -0.89
CA THR A 112 -35.40 23.39 -0.33
C THR A 112 -35.03 24.49 0.66
N ASP A 113 -36.02 25.26 1.13
CA ASP A 113 -35.81 26.29 2.15
C ASP A 113 -35.28 25.76 3.49
N ARG A 114 -35.32 24.44 3.72
CA ARG A 114 -34.88 23.79 4.97
C ARG A 114 -33.67 22.87 4.80
N HIS A 115 -33.42 22.35 3.61
CA HIS A 115 -32.38 21.33 3.38
C HIS A 115 -31.75 21.43 2.00
N VAL A 116 -30.45 21.17 1.93
CA VAL A 116 -29.70 20.94 0.70
C VAL A 116 -29.28 19.48 0.65
N ILE A 117 -29.67 18.77 -0.40
CA ILE A 117 -29.19 17.42 -0.72
C ILE A 117 -27.94 17.58 -1.56
N TYR A 118 -26.81 17.11 -1.04
CA TYR A 118 -25.56 17.04 -1.77
C TYR A 118 -25.37 15.65 -2.36
N GLY A 119 -24.94 15.57 -3.61
CA GLY A 119 -24.48 14.33 -4.23
C GLY A 119 -23.00 14.42 -4.56
N ALA A 120 -22.30 13.29 -4.45
CA ALA A 120 -20.95 13.15 -4.98
C ALA A 120 -21.00 12.29 -6.25
N PRO A 121 -21.03 12.89 -7.46
CA PRO A 121 -21.12 12.13 -8.69
C PRO A 121 -19.88 11.25 -8.82
N PHE A 122 -20.09 9.94 -8.99
CA PHE A 122 -19.01 9.01 -9.30
C PHE A 122 -19.12 8.61 -10.77
N THR A 123 -18.03 8.77 -11.51
CA THR A 123 -17.87 8.20 -12.86
C THR A 123 -16.76 7.16 -12.80
N GLY A 124 -17.13 5.89 -12.60
CA GLY A 124 -16.16 4.82 -12.46
C GLY A 124 -16.78 3.45 -12.16
N ARG A 125 -15.95 2.41 -12.21
CA ARG A 125 -16.34 1.08 -11.71
C ARG A 125 -16.22 1.09 -10.19
N MET A 126 -17.28 0.66 -9.50
CA MET A 126 -17.22 0.37 -8.07
C MET A 126 -16.08 -0.63 -7.81
N PRO A 127 -15.09 -0.31 -6.95
CA PRO A 127 -14.03 -1.25 -6.64
C PRO A 127 -14.65 -2.49 -5.97
N ARG A 128 -14.31 -3.68 -6.49
CA ARG A 128 -14.84 -4.95 -5.99
C ARG A 128 -14.02 -5.53 -4.83
N GLN A 129 -12.92 -4.87 -4.45
CA GLN A 129 -11.98 -5.37 -3.45
C GLN A 129 -11.58 -4.23 -2.50
N ILE A 130 -11.77 -4.47 -1.21
CA ILE A 130 -11.20 -3.70 -0.12
C ILE A 130 -10.36 -4.70 0.67
N MET A 131 -9.07 -4.40 0.86
CA MET A 131 -8.19 -5.26 1.62
C MET A 131 -7.97 -4.68 3.01
N HIS A 132 -8.52 -5.37 4.01
CA HIS A 132 -8.24 -5.11 5.42
C HIS A 132 -7.19 -6.11 5.91
N PHE A 133 -6.10 -5.59 6.48
CA PHE A 133 -5.11 -6.41 7.16
C PHE A 133 -5.71 -6.94 8.48
N THR A 134 -6.37 -8.10 8.43
CA THR A 134 -6.97 -8.76 9.62
C THR A 134 -5.97 -9.63 10.38
N ARG A 135 -4.84 -10.01 9.74
CA ARG A 135 -3.69 -10.70 10.36
C ARG A 135 -2.35 -10.03 10.01
N ASN A 136 -2.38 -8.75 9.63
CA ASN A 136 -1.22 -7.86 9.44
C ASN A 136 -0.19 -8.23 8.36
N VAL A 137 -0.36 -9.35 7.62
CA VAL A 137 0.61 -9.79 6.60
C VAL A 137 -0.05 -10.29 5.33
N ILE A 138 0.52 -9.89 4.19
CA ILE A 138 0.29 -10.47 2.86
C ILE A 138 1.58 -11.19 2.46
N TYR A 139 1.51 -12.51 2.29
CA TYR A 139 2.60 -13.29 1.74
C TYR A 139 2.38 -13.51 0.24
N VAL A 140 3.41 -13.23 -0.56
CA VAL A 140 3.41 -13.49 -1.99
C VAL A 140 4.26 -14.73 -2.26
N ASN A 141 3.60 -15.88 -2.36
CA ASN A 141 4.23 -17.17 -2.63
C ASN A 141 3.70 -17.77 -3.92
N ASN A 142 4.59 -18.00 -4.89
CA ASN A 142 4.38 -18.87 -6.05
C ASN A 142 3.04 -18.68 -6.81
N THR A 143 2.45 -17.47 -6.84
CA THR A 143 1.13 -17.23 -7.45
C THR A 143 0.99 -15.81 -8.02
N ARG A 144 0.25 -15.67 -9.13
CA ARG A 144 -0.32 -14.40 -9.62
C ARG A 144 -1.45 -13.98 -8.68
N ALA A 145 -1.28 -12.89 -7.94
CA ALA A 145 -2.34 -12.28 -7.15
C ALA A 145 -2.78 -10.97 -7.82
N HIS A 146 -4.04 -10.90 -8.22
CA HIS A 146 -4.67 -9.67 -8.70
C HIS A 146 -5.43 -9.04 -7.52
N LEU A 147 -4.91 -7.92 -7.02
CA LEU A 147 -5.52 -7.09 -5.98
C LEU A 147 -5.97 -5.74 -6.55
#